data_AF-A0A3D3I4S7-F1
#
_entry.id   AF-A0A3D3I4S7-F1
#
_cell.length_a   1.000
_cell.length_b   1.000
_cell.length_c   1.000
_cell.angle_alpha   90.00
_cell.angle_beta   90.00
_cell.angle_gamma   90.00
#
_symmetry.space_group_name_H-M   'P 1'
#
loop_
_entity.id
_entity.type
_entity.pdbx_description
1 polymer ?
#
loop_
_entity_poly.entity_id
_entity_poly.type
_entity_poly.pdbx_seq_one_letter_code
_entity_poly.pdbx_strand_id
1 'polypeptide(L)' 'IPKSLHGIALERCFHFFNDTGEPVAVRVFSMTVLGKVSKFYPEIKKELILLIEDQMPYASPGFKSRGKKVLKELRKN' A
#
# COMPACT_ATOMS: atom_id res chain seq x y z
N ILE A 1 3.13 -13.84 -4.22
CA ILE A 1 4.00 -13.89 -3.02
C ILE A 1 3.59 -15.14 -2.27
N PRO A 2 4.52 -16.01 -1.83
CA PRO A 2 4.17 -17.20 -1.06
C PRO A 2 3.39 -16.85 0.21
N LYS A 3 2.35 -17.62 0.54
CA LYS A 3 1.47 -17.35 1.70
C LYS A 3 2.23 -17.31 3.03
N SER A 4 3.28 -18.13 3.18
CA SER A 4 4.15 -18.14 4.36
C SER A 4 4.89 -16.82 4.60
N LEU A 5 5.08 -16.01 3.55
CA LEU A 5 5.77 -14.71 3.64
C LEU A 5 4.81 -13.53 3.78
N HIS A 6 3.49 -13.75 3.74
CA HIS A 6 2.52 -12.66 3.77
C HIS A 6 2.62 -11.82 5.04
N GLY A 7 2.75 -12.43 6.21
CA GLY A 7 2.86 -11.70 7.48
C GLY A 7 4.04 -10.74 7.49
N ILE A 8 5.24 -11.26 7.20
CA ILE A 8 6.48 -10.46 7.14
C ILE A 8 6.38 -9.35 6.08
N ALA A 9 5.81 -9.66 4.91
CA ALA A 9 5.64 -8.68 3.85
C ALA A 9 4.69 -7.55 4.25
N LEU A 10 3.56 -7.87 4.88
CA LEU A 10 2.60 -6.87 5.37
C LEU A 10 3.24 -5.99 6.42
N GLU A 11 3.84 -6.57 7.46
CA GLU A 11 4.49 -5.84 8.55
C GLU A 11 5.54 -4.84 8.03
N ARG A 12 6.51 -5.33 7.24
CA ARG A 12 7.61 -4.49 6.73
C ARG A 12 7.11 -3.44 5.75
N CYS A 13 6.22 -3.80 4.84
CA CYS A 13 5.74 -2.84 3.85
C CYS A 13 4.82 -1.79 4.47
N PHE A 14 4.03 -2.10 5.50
CA PHE A 14 3.25 -1.09 6.22
C PHE A 14 4.15 -0.13 6.99
N HIS A 15 5.22 -0.63 7.61
CA HIS A 15 6.21 0.22 8.25
C HIS A 15 6.80 1.23 7.25
N PHE A 16 7.34 0.75 6.13
CA PHE A 16 7.91 1.63 5.10
C PHE A 16 6.88 2.55 4.43
N PHE A 17 5.65 2.09 4.25
CA PHE A 17 4.59 2.87 3.61
C PHE A 17 4.19 4.09 4.47
N ASN A 18 4.08 3.89 5.78
CA ASN A 18 3.66 4.91 6.74
C ASN A 18 4.78 5.85 7.20
N ASP A 19 6.04 5.47 7.02
CA ASP A 19 7.16 6.35 7.33
C ASP A 19 7.29 7.49 6.30
N THR A 20 7.06 8.72 6.75
CA THR A 20 7.20 9.92 5.90
C THR A 20 8.66 10.31 5.62
N GLY A 21 9.61 9.78 6.41
CA GLY A 21 11.05 9.94 6.19
C GLY A 21 11.61 9.04 5.09
N GLU A 22 10.89 7.98 4.72
CA GLU A 22 11.31 7.08 3.65
C GLU A 22 11.23 7.75 2.27
N PRO A 23 12.19 7.47 1.35
CA PRO A 23 12.10 7.94 -0.02
C PRO A 23 10.79 7.53 -0.67
N VAL A 24 10.19 8.44 -1.44
CA VAL A 24 8.90 8.18 -2.11
C VAL A 24 8.88 6.85 -2.88
N ALA A 25 10.00 6.47 -3.51
CA ALA A 25 10.16 5.22 -4.24
C ALA A 25 9.93 3.98 -3.35
N VAL A 26 10.48 3.98 -2.13
CA VAL A 26 10.33 2.91 -1.15
C VAL A 26 8.87 2.80 -0.71
N ARG A 27 8.24 3.95 -0.42
CA ARG A 27 6.84 4.01 0.00
C ARG A 27 5.87 3.49 -1.08
N VAL A 28 6.05 3.90 -2.33
CA VAL A 28 5.18 3.46 -3.44
C VAL A 28 5.43 2.01 -3.85
N PHE A 29 6.66 1.51 -3.70
CA PHE A 29 6.95 0.10 -3.89
C PHE A 29 6.26 -0.74 -2.82
N SER A 30 6.37 -0.33 -1.55
CA SER A 30 5.67 -0.95 -0.42
C SER A 30 4.16 -0.97 -0.62
N MET A 31 3.56 0.15 -1.02
CA MET A 31 2.14 0.23 -1.41
C MET A 31 1.74 -0.79 -2.48
N THR A 32 2.63 -1.04 -3.46
CA THR A 32 2.37 -2.01 -4.54
C THR A 32 2.41 -3.44 -4.01
N VAL A 33 3.34 -3.76 -3.12
CA VAL A 33 3.42 -5.07 -2.46
C VAL A 33 2.20 -5.29 -1.58
N LEU A 34 1.83 -4.31 -0.76
CA LEU A 34 0.62 -4.33 0.07
C LEU A 34 -0.63 -4.54 -0.80
N GLY A 35 -0.73 -3.85 -1.93
CA GLY A 35 -1.84 -4.01 -2.88
C GLY A 35 -1.95 -5.42 -3.48
N LYS A 36 -0.85 -6.16 -3.59
CA LYS A 36 -0.86 -7.56 -4.05
C LYS A 36 -1.25 -8.53 -2.94
N VAL A 37 -0.72 -8.34 -1.73
CA VAL A 37 -0.97 -9.25 -0.58
C VAL A 37 -2.36 -9.04 0.01
N SER A 38 -2.82 -7.79 0.10
CA SER A 38 -4.13 -7.45 0.68
C SER A 38 -5.33 -8.09 -0.04
N LYS A 39 -5.18 -8.50 -1.31
CA LYS A 39 -6.23 -9.21 -2.05
C LYS A 39 -6.66 -10.53 -1.38
N PHE A 40 -5.80 -11.13 -0.56
CA PHE A 40 -6.09 -12.35 0.19
C PHE A 40 -6.75 -12.10 1.55
N TYR A 41 -6.81 -10.84 2.01
CA TYR A 41 -7.20 -10.44 3.36
C TYR A 41 -8.11 -9.18 3.30
N PRO A 42 -9.45 -9.35 3.26
CA PRO A 42 -10.39 -8.26 3.06
C PRO A 42 -10.26 -7.08 4.04
N GLU A 43 -9.89 -7.37 5.28
CA GLU A 43 -9.61 -6.39 6.33
C GLU A 43 -8.39 -5.52 6.00
N ILE A 44 -7.28 -6.15 5.59
CA ILE A 44 -6.05 -5.46 5.20
C ILE A 44 -6.28 -4.65 3.93
N LYS A 45 -7.10 -5.15 3.01
CA LYS A 45 -7.51 -4.41 1.81
C LYS A 45 -8.25 -3.13 2.17
N LYS A 46 -9.20 -3.19 3.11
CA LYS A 46 -9.95 -2.00 3.58
C LYS A 46 -9.01 -1.01 4.27
N GLU A 47 -8.15 -1.48 5.15
CA GLU A 47 -7.14 -0.66 5.83
C GLU A 47 -6.22 0.06 4.83
N LEU A 48 -5.68 -0.66 3.84
CA LEU A 48 -4.81 -0.08 2.82
C LEU A 48 -5.50 0.98 1.99
N ILE A 49 -6.77 0.77 1.61
CA ILE A 49 -7.56 1.78 0.89
C ILE A 49 -7.65 3.07 1.72
N LEU A 50 -8.06 2.94 2.99
CA LEU A 50 -8.22 4.08 3.89
C LEU A 50 -6.91 4.86 4.05
N LEU A 51 -5.80 4.16 4.30
CA LEU A 51 -4.50 4.81 4.49
C LEU A 51 -3.99 5.50 3.22
N ILE A 52 -4.21 4.90 2.04
CA ILE A 52 -3.84 5.57 0.78
C ILE A 52 -4.66 6.85 0.62
N GLU A 53 -5.97 6.82 0.90
CA GLU A 53 -6.85 7.98 0.77
C GLU A 53 -6.52 9.09 1.77
N ASP A 54 -6.24 8.72 3.02
CA ASP A 54 -5.87 9.66 4.08
C ASP A 54 -4.57 10.42 3.75
N GLN A 55 -3.58 9.73 3.18
CA GLN A 55 -2.31 10.36 2.82
C GLN A 55 -2.38 11.17 1.52
N MET A 56 -3.36 10.92 0.64
CA MET A 56 -3.45 11.55 -0.68
C MET A 56 -3.37 13.08 -0.68
N PRO A 57 -4.03 13.84 0.21
CA PRO A 57 -3.97 15.31 0.18
C PRO A 57 -2.53 15.83 0.30
N TYR A 58 -1.74 15.21 1.18
CA TYR A 58 -0.41 15.67 1.58
C TYR A 58 0.74 14.97 0.84
N ALA A 59 0.45 13.89 0.11
CA ALA A 59 1.47 13.09 -0.53
C ALA A 59 2.09 13.74 -1.78
N SER A 60 3.29 13.28 -2.12
CA SER A 60 3.99 13.68 -3.34
C SER A 60 3.25 13.25 -4.62
N PRO A 61 3.54 13.88 -5.77
CA PRO A 61 2.95 13.48 -7.05
C PRO A 61 3.17 12.00 -7.39
N GLY A 62 4.35 11.47 -7.07
CA GLY A 62 4.69 10.05 -7.29
C GLY A 62 3.81 9.10 -6.48
N PHE A 63 3.59 9.42 -5.20
CA PHE A 63 2.66 8.67 -4.36
C PHE A 63 1.22 8.77 -4.87
N LYS A 64 0.74 9.97 -5.17
CA LYS A 64 -0.61 10.20 -5.72
C LYS A 64 -0.86 9.39 -6.99
N SER A 65 0.11 9.39 -7.91
CA SER A 65 0.03 8.62 -9.16
C SER A 65 -0.07 7.12 -8.91
N ARG A 66 0.78 6.56 -8.02
CA ARG A 66 0.74 5.13 -7.71
C ARG A 66 -0.51 4.75 -6.93
N GLY A 67 -0.88 5.52 -5.91
CA GLY A 67 -2.04 5.26 -5.07
C GLY A 67 -3.33 5.23 -5.87
N LYS A 68 -3.53 6.12 -6.84
CA LYS A 68 -4.70 6.06 -7.74
C LYS A 68 -4.78 4.74 -8.50
N LYS A 69 -3.63 4.21 -8.98
CA LYS A 69 -3.58 2.93 -9.69
C LYS A 69 -3.91 1.77 -8.74
N VAL A 70 -3.32 1.75 -7.56
CA VAL A 70 -3.57 0.70 -6.54
C VAL A 70 -5.02 0.73 -6.08
N LEU A 71 -5.59 1.90 -5.75
CA LEU A 71 -6.99 2.04 -5.36
C LEU A 71 -7.95 1.51 -6.44
N LYS A 72 -7.68 1.80 -7.71
CA LYS A 72 -8.46 1.27 -8.83
C LYS A 72 -8.42 -0.25 -8.88
N GLU A 73 -7.25 -0.86 -8.67
CA GLU A 73 -7.12 -2.32 -8.62
C GLU A 73 -7.82 -2.94 -7.41
N LEU A 74 -7.74 -2.31 -6.24
CA LEU A 74 -8.36 -2.82 -5.02
C LEU A 74 -9.89 -2.70 -5.06
N ARG A 75 -10.45 -1.67 -5.69
CA ARG A 75 -11.92 -1.49 -5.79
C ARG A 75 -12.59 -2.35 -6.85
N LYS A 76 -11.83 -2.78 -7.87
CA LYS A 76 -12.36 -3.62 -8.95
C LYS A 76 -12.47 -5.10 -8.56
N ASN A 77 -11.62 -5.55 -7.63
CA ASN A 77 -11.62 -6.89 -7.06
C ASN A 77 -12.15 -6.84 -5.62
#